data_AF-A0AAE3C493-F1
#
_entry.id   AF-A0AAE3C493-F1
#
_cell.length_a   1.000
_cell.length_b   1.000
_cell.length_c   1.000
_cell.angle_alpha   90.00
_cell.angle_beta   90.00
_cell.angle_gamma   90.00
#
_symmetry.space_group_name_H-M   'P 1'
#
loop_
_entity.id
_entity.type
_entity.pdbx_description
1 polymer ?
#
loop_
_entity_poly.entity_id
_entity_poly.type
_entity_poly.pdbx_seq_one_letter_code
_entity_poly.pdbx_strand_id
1 'polypeptide(L)'
;MNAEDVLTKALSYLKKCRCEVGSFSGEAERVVELFRRSFGGRPRIKPYHIDPPSPALYSYLEEAKPVVYAEQKFDGTHIQVSSSGLFKHDGNPLANDQLGGLIYVATVEPEKVKKVLDMAEEGYVVELELFGSKYTPMGFHKDYGKPFDLVVFEVGFGDRWTPPPEKYAVMERFGVPHPQALKIDYRDAYQLKEEAEKIAERPDWFEGAVLKAPFKPARDMYIKEYVKTGSLIVFKVKKKLEEKVKEKAEPKMKKEEKRTPMSEVYLELKSEALNEAAKITMEQGEEYVRDMRNTGPIIERIVKGICEAHPELVERFKAEGFTERDIRKVVGEALMDARKKLASQT
;
A
#
# COMPACT_ATOMS: atom_id res chain seq x y z
N MET A 1 -13.72 19.51 -0.31
CA MET A 1 -12.46 19.84 -0.98
C MET A 1 -12.72 19.70 -2.47
N ASN A 2 -12.40 20.71 -3.28
CA ASN A 2 -12.59 20.65 -4.74
C ASN A 2 -11.26 20.26 -5.43
N ALA A 3 -11.30 19.97 -6.73
CA ALA A 3 -10.12 19.54 -7.49
C ALA A 3 -8.98 20.59 -7.52
N GLU A 4 -9.33 21.88 -7.66
CA GLU A 4 -8.35 22.97 -7.78
C GLU A 4 -7.63 23.24 -6.45
N ASP A 5 -8.32 23.05 -5.30
CA ASP A 5 -7.71 23.11 -3.98
C ASP A 5 -6.64 22.03 -3.83
N VAL A 6 -6.92 20.80 -4.29
CA VAL A 6 -5.98 19.67 -4.23
C VAL A 6 -4.80 19.92 -5.15
N LEU A 7 -5.05 20.38 -6.38
CA LEU A 7 -3.99 20.71 -7.35
C LEU A 7 -3.05 21.79 -6.81
N THR A 8 -3.61 22.86 -6.24
CA THR A 8 -2.81 23.95 -5.63
C THR A 8 -1.94 23.41 -4.50
N LYS A 9 -2.49 22.55 -3.64
CA LYS A 9 -1.74 21.89 -2.57
C LYS A 9 -0.69 20.90 -3.09
N ALA A 10 -0.96 20.23 -4.21
CA ALA A 10 -0.03 19.29 -4.84
C ALA A 10 1.22 20.02 -5.35
N LEU A 11 1.04 21.16 -6.01
CA LEU A 11 2.16 22.01 -6.45
C LEU A 11 2.95 22.57 -5.25
N SER A 12 2.24 23.00 -4.20
CA SER A 12 2.87 23.43 -2.95
C SER A 12 3.69 22.30 -2.29
N TYR A 13 3.17 21.07 -2.30
CA TYR A 13 3.87 19.88 -1.80
C TYR A 13 5.17 19.63 -2.56
N LEU A 14 5.14 19.66 -3.90
CA LEU A 14 6.35 19.52 -4.72
C LEU A 14 7.41 20.58 -4.41
N LYS A 15 7.00 21.83 -4.21
CA LYS A 15 7.90 22.91 -3.81
C LYS A 15 8.56 22.63 -2.45
N LYS A 16 7.79 22.15 -1.46
CA LYS A 16 8.33 21.75 -0.14
C LYS A 16 9.34 20.60 -0.27
N CYS A 17 9.10 19.66 -1.17
CA CYS A 17 10.02 18.56 -1.48
C CYS A 17 11.23 18.96 -2.33
N ARG A 18 11.36 20.24 -2.72
CA ARG A 18 12.39 20.74 -3.66
C ARG A 18 12.36 20.05 -5.03
N CYS A 19 11.16 19.68 -5.47
CA CYS A 19 10.89 18.98 -6.72
C CYS A 19 9.97 19.83 -7.61
N GLU A 20 10.24 21.13 -7.68
CA GLU A 20 9.35 22.10 -8.35
C GLU A 20 9.23 21.82 -9.85
N VAL A 21 7.98 21.82 -10.33
CA VAL A 21 7.64 21.68 -11.74
C VAL A 21 7.25 23.08 -12.23
N GLY A 22 8.11 23.70 -13.04
CA GLY A 22 7.93 25.10 -13.46
C GLY A 22 6.70 25.33 -14.35
N SER A 23 6.35 24.36 -15.18
CA SER A 23 5.11 24.33 -15.97
C SER A 23 4.73 22.86 -16.22
N PHE A 24 3.48 22.49 -15.98
CA PHE A 24 2.94 21.19 -16.38
C PHE A 24 2.36 21.34 -17.80
N SER A 25 2.93 20.59 -18.75
CA SER A 25 2.47 20.49 -20.14
C SER A 25 2.50 19.02 -20.59
N GLY A 26 1.74 18.67 -21.62
CA GLY A 26 1.76 17.31 -22.19
C GLY A 26 1.18 16.27 -21.23
N GLU A 27 1.97 15.26 -20.86
CA GLU A 27 1.49 14.16 -20.00
C GLU A 27 1.09 14.63 -18.60
N ALA A 28 1.72 15.68 -18.08
CA ALA A 28 1.33 16.27 -16.81
C ALA A 28 -0.07 16.94 -16.88
N GLU A 29 -0.44 17.53 -18.03
CA GLU A 29 -1.79 18.06 -18.23
C GLU A 29 -2.81 16.92 -18.33
N ARG A 30 -2.50 15.84 -19.06
CA ARG A 30 -3.35 14.65 -19.14
C ARG A 30 -3.61 14.04 -17.75
N VAL A 31 -2.60 13.98 -16.88
CA VAL A 31 -2.75 13.54 -15.48
C VAL A 31 -3.73 14.44 -14.72
N VAL A 32 -3.62 15.77 -14.86
CA VAL A 32 -4.51 16.73 -14.18
C VAL A 32 -5.93 16.64 -14.72
N GLU A 33 -6.11 16.49 -16.03
CA GLU A 33 -7.43 16.27 -16.63
C GLU A 33 -8.07 14.99 -16.11
N LEU A 34 -7.31 13.90 -16.03
CA LEU A 34 -7.79 12.63 -15.50
C LEU A 34 -8.14 12.74 -14.01
N PHE A 35 -7.32 13.44 -13.22
CA PHE A 35 -7.60 13.73 -11.82
C PHE A 35 -8.92 14.49 -11.62
N ARG A 36 -9.21 15.49 -12.47
CA ARG A 36 -10.46 16.25 -12.38
C ARG A 36 -11.69 15.35 -12.58
N ARG A 37 -11.60 14.33 -13.44
CA ARG A 37 -12.69 13.36 -13.66
C ARG A 37 -13.01 12.55 -12.40
N SER A 38 -12.04 12.32 -11.51
CA SER A 38 -12.23 11.57 -10.26
C SER A 38 -13.32 12.13 -9.36
N PHE A 39 -13.59 13.44 -9.40
CA PHE A 39 -14.62 14.08 -8.58
C PHE A 39 -16.04 13.83 -9.07
N GLY A 40 -16.21 13.41 -10.33
CA GLY A 40 -17.50 13.07 -10.92
C GLY A 40 -17.77 11.56 -11.01
N GLY A 41 -16.86 10.72 -10.51
CA GLY A 41 -16.89 9.28 -10.76
C GLY A 41 -16.51 8.43 -9.55
N ARG A 42 -16.47 7.12 -9.80
CA ARG A 42 -15.93 6.11 -8.89
C ARG A 42 -15.02 5.18 -9.68
N PRO A 43 -14.07 4.50 -9.02
CA PRO A 43 -13.26 3.48 -9.67
C PRO A 43 -14.15 2.38 -10.27
N ARG A 44 -13.84 1.98 -11.51
CA ARG A 44 -14.61 0.98 -12.26
C ARG A 44 -14.51 -0.39 -11.60
N ILE A 45 -13.30 -0.79 -11.22
CA ILE A 45 -13.06 -1.97 -10.39
C ILE A 45 -12.81 -1.48 -8.98
N LYS A 46 -13.56 -2.02 -8.00
CA LYS A 46 -13.37 -1.63 -6.60
C LYS A 46 -11.91 -1.88 -6.20
N PRO A 47 -11.16 -0.86 -5.75
CA PRO A 47 -9.81 -1.05 -5.24
C PRO A 47 -9.87 -1.97 -4.01
N TYR A 48 -8.76 -2.64 -3.72
CA TYR A 48 -8.70 -3.61 -2.63
C TYR A 48 -7.44 -3.45 -1.80
N HIS A 49 -7.54 -3.85 -0.54
CA HIS A 49 -6.37 -4.04 0.31
C HIS A 49 -5.77 -5.45 0.12
N ILE A 50 -4.47 -5.57 0.35
CA ILE A 50 -3.72 -6.83 0.32
C ILE A 50 -3.39 -7.23 1.76
N ASP A 51 -4.01 -8.30 2.24
CA ASP A 51 -3.88 -8.78 3.61
C ASP A 51 -2.73 -9.81 3.77
N PRO A 52 -2.15 -9.95 4.98
CA PRO A 52 -1.24 -11.04 5.28
C PRO A 52 -1.97 -12.40 5.20
N PRO A 53 -1.26 -13.50 4.90
CA PRO A 53 -1.90 -14.80 4.71
C PRO A 53 -2.43 -15.37 6.02
N SER A 54 -3.64 -15.93 5.99
CA SER A 54 -4.20 -16.73 7.08
C SER A 54 -3.78 -18.21 6.97
N PRO A 55 -3.83 -19.00 8.07
CA PRO A 55 -3.62 -20.44 7.99
C PRO A 55 -4.61 -21.14 7.04
N ALA A 56 -5.86 -20.66 6.96
CA ALA A 56 -6.88 -21.20 6.06
C ALA A 56 -6.50 -21.01 4.59
N LEU A 57 -5.94 -19.84 4.23
CA LEU A 57 -5.48 -19.55 2.87
C LEU A 57 -4.50 -20.60 2.35
N TYR A 58 -3.51 -20.97 3.16
CA TYR A 58 -2.53 -21.97 2.78
C TYR A 58 -3.16 -23.35 2.53
N SER A 59 -4.17 -23.74 3.32
CA SER A 59 -4.89 -25.01 3.13
C SER A 59 -5.59 -25.05 1.77
N TYR A 60 -6.21 -23.95 1.36
CA TYR A 60 -6.87 -23.85 0.06
C TYR A 60 -5.88 -23.80 -1.12
N LEU A 61 -4.72 -23.15 -0.95
CA LEU A 61 -3.65 -23.15 -1.95
C LEU A 61 -3.00 -24.54 -2.08
N GLU A 62 -2.97 -25.31 -0.99
CA GLU A 62 -2.52 -26.70 -1.00
C GLU A 62 -3.48 -27.61 -1.75
N GLU A 63 -4.79 -27.44 -1.56
CA GLU A 63 -5.81 -28.22 -2.27
C GLU A 63 -5.85 -27.88 -3.77
N ALA A 64 -5.91 -26.59 -4.10
CA ALA A 64 -6.09 -26.14 -5.48
C ALA A 64 -4.80 -26.19 -6.32
N LYS A 65 -3.63 -26.18 -5.67
CA LYS A 65 -2.30 -26.15 -6.31
C LYS A 65 -2.18 -25.14 -7.47
N PRO A 66 -2.61 -23.88 -7.34
CA PRO A 66 -2.47 -22.92 -8.43
C PRO A 66 -1.00 -22.59 -8.68
N VAL A 67 -0.70 -22.08 -9.88
CA VAL A 67 0.62 -21.49 -10.14
C VAL A 67 0.71 -20.14 -9.43
N VAL A 68 1.67 -20.01 -8.52
CA VAL A 68 1.85 -18.79 -7.71
C VAL A 68 3.02 -17.98 -8.22
N TYR A 69 2.83 -16.67 -8.29
CA TYR A 69 3.84 -15.68 -8.65
C TYR A 69 4.07 -14.74 -7.46
N ALA A 70 5.32 -14.46 -7.13
CA ALA A 70 5.71 -13.42 -6.20
C ALA A 70 6.15 -12.16 -6.95
N GLU A 71 5.70 -11.00 -6.48
CA GLU A 71 6.06 -9.67 -6.98
C GLU A 71 6.72 -8.85 -5.88
N GLN A 72 7.69 -8.01 -6.25
CA GLN A 72 8.30 -7.07 -5.30
C GLN A 72 7.24 -6.16 -4.68
N LYS A 73 7.24 -6.05 -3.35
CA LYS A 73 6.36 -5.13 -2.61
C LYS A 73 7.07 -3.79 -2.40
N PHE A 74 6.68 -2.81 -3.19
CA PHE A 74 7.12 -1.43 -3.04
C PHE A 74 6.43 -0.77 -1.84
N ASP A 75 7.19 0.07 -1.12
CA ASP A 75 6.73 0.98 -0.07
C ASP A 75 6.37 2.36 -0.64
N GLY A 76 5.09 2.57 -0.91
CA GLY A 76 4.55 3.80 -1.47
C GLY A 76 3.06 3.97 -1.15
N THR A 77 2.33 4.60 -2.06
CA THR A 77 0.87 4.57 -2.02
C THR A 77 0.27 4.06 -3.31
N HIS A 78 -0.78 3.27 -3.14
CA HIS A 78 -1.57 2.66 -4.19
C HIS A 78 -2.51 3.70 -4.84
N ILE A 79 -2.44 3.78 -6.16
CA ILE A 79 -3.27 4.62 -7.04
C ILE A 79 -3.90 3.76 -8.15
N GLN A 80 -5.20 3.91 -8.33
CA GLN A 80 -5.93 3.36 -9.48
C GLN A 80 -6.04 4.41 -10.59
N VAL A 81 -5.69 4.01 -11.81
CA VAL A 81 -5.81 4.78 -13.04
C VAL A 81 -6.82 4.11 -13.95
N SER A 82 -7.80 4.87 -14.42
CA SER A 82 -8.76 4.41 -15.43
C SER A 82 -9.30 5.61 -16.20
N SER A 83 -10.02 5.39 -17.30
CA SER A 83 -10.62 6.48 -18.09
C SER A 83 -11.57 7.39 -17.28
N SER A 84 -12.12 6.91 -16.16
CA SER A 84 -12.99 7.69 -15.26
C SER A 84 -12.24 8.55 -14.25
N GLY A 85 -10.94 8.34 -14.05
CA GLY A 85 -10.13 9.17 -13.17
C GLY A 85 -8.95 8.47 -12.49
N LEU A 86 -8.36 9.22 -11.56
CA LEU A 86 -7.30 8.79 -10.64
C LEU A 86 -7.86 8.65 -9.21
N PHE A 87 -7.77 7.45 -8.64
CA PHE A 87 -8.37 7.13 -7.35
C PHE A 87 -7.35 6.54 -6.39
N LYS A 88 -7.56 6.76 -5.10
CA LYS A 88 -6.88 6.09 -4.00
C LYS A 88 -7.39 4.65 -3.85
N HIS A 89 -6.69 3.87 -3.03
CA HIS A 89 -7.11 2.53 -2.59
C HIS A 89 -8.48 2.48 -1.86
N ASP A 90 -9.01 3.61 -1.40
CA ASP A 90 -10.35 3.71 -0.80
C ASP A 90 -11.43 4.13 -1.84
N GLY A 91 -11.02 4.35 -3.09
CA GLY A 91 -11.88 4.81 -4.18
C GLY A 91 -12.18 6.32 -4.21
N ASN A 92 -11.63 7.10 -3.28
CA ASN A 92 -11.72 8.56 -3.31
C ASN A 92 -10.69 9.17 -4.29
N PRO A 93 -10.88 10.41 -4.76
CA PRO A 93 -9.86 11.13 -5.52
C PRO A 93 -8.52 11.22 -4.79
N LEU A 94 -7.42 11.33 -5.54
CA LEU A 94 -6.07 11.45 -4.99
C LEU A 94 -5.91 12.58 -3.97
N ALA A 95 -5.06 12.35 -2.97
CA ALA A 95 -4.57 13.39 -2.10
C ALA A 95 -3.50 14.26 -2.80
N ASN A 96 -3.19 15.43 -2.21
CA ASN A 96 -2.28 16.40 -2.82
C ASN A 96 -0.85 15.87 -3.01
N ASP A 97 -0.35 15.09 -2.07
CA ASP A 97 0.97 14.45 -2.12
C ASP A 97 1.05 13.41 -3.25
N GLN A 98 0.00 12.61 -3.41
CA GLN A 98 -0.12 11.61 -4.47
C GLN A 98 -0.20 12.25 -5.86
N LEU A 99 -1.06 13.27 -6.01
CA LEU A 99 -1.18 14.02 -7.25
C LEU A 99 0.13 14.73 -7.58
N GLY A 100 0.80 15.33 -6.58
CA GLY A 100 2.08 16.00 -6.75
C GLY A 100 3.15 15.04 -7.27
N GLY A 101 3.30 13.87 -6.65
CA GLY A 101 4.25 12.85 -7.11
C GLY A 101 3.97 12.38 -8.54
N LEU A 102 2.71 12.16 -8.92
CA LEU A 102 2.37 11.81 -10.30
C LEU A 102 2.66 12.93 -11.30
N ILE A 103 2.35 14.19 -10.98
CA ILE A 103 2.69 15.35 -11.83
C ILE A 103 4.21 15.44 -12.02
N TYR A 104 4.98 15.22 -10.96
CA TYR A 104 6.43 15.20 -11.05
C TYR A 104 6.90 14.10 -12.02
N VAL A 105 6.47 12.85 -11.84
CA VAL A 105 6.86 11.74 -12.72
C VAL A 105 6.44 12.01 -14.17
N ALA A 106 5.25 12.55 -14.39
CA ALA A 106 4.76 12.93 -15.73
C ALA A 106 5.59 14.04 -16.39
N THR A 107 6.22 14.89 -15.59
CA THR A 107 7.10 15.95 -16.09
C THR A 107 8.50 15.43 -16.40
N VAL A 108 9.07 14.61 -15.51
CA VAL A 108 10.48 14.17 -15.63
C VAL A 108 10.64 12.91 -16.50
N GLU A 109 9.62 12.06 -16.54
CA GLU A 109 9.58 10.81 -17.30
C GLU A 109 8.24 10.69 -18.07
N PRO A 110 7.93 11.62 -18.99
CA PRO A 110 6.63 11.69 -19.66
C PRO A 110 6.27 10.38 -20.37
N GLU A 111 7.20 9.76 -21.08
CA GLU A 111 6.97 8.48 -21.78
C GLU A 111 6.53 7.34 -20.85
N LYS A 112 6.99 7.35 -19.59
CA LYS A 112 6.57 6.36 -18.59
C LYS A 112 5.10 6.53 -18.24
N VAL A 113 4.67 7.77 -18.01
CA VAL A 113 3.28 8.10 -17.66
C VAL A 113 2.37 7.94 -18.86
N LYS A 114 2.82 8.36 -20.05
CA LYS A 114 2.11 8.20 -21.32
C LYS A 114 1.61 6.77 -21.50
N LYS A 115 2.48 5.77 -21.32
CA LYS A 115 2.11 4.35 -21.46
C LYS A 115 1.00 3.93 -20.50
N VAL A 116 1.02 4.41 -19.26
CA VAL A 116 -0.03 4.14 -18.26
C VAL A 116 -1.35 4.81 -18.66
N LEU A 117 -1.30 6.04 -19.16
CA LEU A 117 -2.47 6.76 -19.63
C LEU A 117 -3.07 6.13 -20.89
N ASP A 118 -2.24 5.69 -21.83
CA ASP A 118 -2.65 4.99 -23.04
C ASP A 118 -3.37 3.66 -22.71
N MET A 119 -2.90 2.93 -21.68
CA MET A 119 -3.64 1.76 -21.15
C MET A 119 -5.04 2.14 -20.67
N ALA A 120 -5.15 3.23 -19.91
CA ALA A 120 -6.44 3.70 -19.41
C ALA A 120 -7.38 4.14 -20.54
N GLU A 121 -6.85 4.74 -21.61
CA GLU A 121 -7.60 5.12 -22.81
C GLU A 121 -8.08 3.90 -23.62
N GLU A 122 -7.29 2.82 -23.67
CA GLU A 122 -7.72 1.52 -24.22
C GLU A 122 -8.75 0.79 -23.34
N GLY A 123 -9.16 1.39 -22.23
CA GLY A 123 -10.22 0.88 -21.36
C GLY A 123 -9.74 -0.08 -20.26
N TYR A 124 -8.43 -0.20 -20.06
CA TYR A 124 -7.88 -0.90 -18.91
C TYR A 124 -8.08 -0.10 -17.62
N VAL A 125 -8.17 -0.82 -16.51
CA VAL A 125 -8.00 -0.28 -15.15
C VAL A 125 -6.62 -0.71 -14.68
N VAL A 126 -5.81 0.23 -14.21
CA VAL A 126 -4.41 0.02 -13.87
C VAL A 126 -4.19 0.39 -12.42
N GLU A 127 -3.57 -0.49 -11.64
CA GLU A 127 -3.11 -0.16 -10.30
C GLU A 127 -1.60 0.08 -10.34
N LEU A 128 -1.19 1.24 -9.84
CA LEU A 128 0.21 1.62 -9.70
C LEU A 128 0.57 1.92 -8.24
N GLU A 129 1.82 1.69 -7.91
CA GLU A 129 2.44 2.18 -6.68
C GLU A 129 3.22 3.45 -7.01
N LEU A 130 2.90 4.56 -6.34
CA LEU A 130 3.72 5.77 -6.34
C LEU A 130 4.68 5.71 -5.15
N PHE A 131 5.99 5.83 -5.39
CA PHE A 131 7.03 5.70 -4.38
C PHE A 131 8.24 6.59 -4.71
N GLY A 132 9.27 6.61 -3.86
CA GLY A 132 10.56 7.26 -4.13
C GLY A 132 11.26 7.75 -2.87
N SER A 133 12.44 8.35 -3.00
CA SER A 133 13.20 8.83 -1.82
C SER A 133 12.55 9.98 -1.07
N LYS A 134 11.62 10.70 -1.71
CA LYS A 134 10.75 11.69 -1.07
C LYS A 134 9.34 11.17 -0.80
N TYR A 135 9.05 9.93 -1.16
CA TYR A 135 7.74 9.30 -1.02
C TYR A 135 7.83 7.83 -0.62
N THR A 136 8.17 7.58 0.64
CA THR A 136 8.43 6.24 1.19
C THR A 136 7.90 6.15 2.62
N PRO A 137 6.60 5.82 2.80
CA PRO A 137 5.95 5.83 4.11
C PRO A 137 6.71 5.06 5.19
N MET A 138 7.18 3.86 4.88
CA MET A 138 7.91 2.99 5.81
C MET A 138 9.43 3.15 5.71
N GLY A 139 9.92 3.92 4.74
CA GLY A 139 11.32 4.28 4.59
C GLY A 139 12.17 3.26 3.82
N PHE A 140 11.56 2.29 3.12
CA PHE A 140 12.30 1.28 2.35
C PHE A 140 12.97 1.86 1.09
N HIS A 141 12.56 3.04 0.63
CA HIS A 141 13.09 3.70 -0.56
C HIS A 141 13.89 4.98 -0.24
N LYS A 142 14.36 5.17 1.00
CA LYS A 142 15.12 6.38 1.40
C LYS A 142 16.34 6.65 0.51
N ASP A 143 17.03 5.59 0.10
CA ASP A 143 18.22 5.66 -0.76
C ASP A 143 17.89 5.46 -2.25
N TYR A 144 16.61 5.50 -2.63
CA TYR A 144 16.19 5.35 -4.02
C TYR A 144 16.62 6.56 -4.85
N GLY A 145 17.13 6.31 -6.06
CA GLY A 145 17.79 7.33 -6.87
C GLY A 145 16.87 8.48 -7.34
N LYS A 146 15.55 8.31 -7.25
CA LYS A 146 14.56 9.30 -7.70
C LYS A 146 13.68 9.78 -6.54
N PRO A 147 13.32 11.08 -6.49
CA PRO A 147 12.40 11.62 -5.48
C PRO A 147 11.02 10.96 -5.52
N PHE A 148 10.48 10.78 -6.72
CA PHE A 148 9.24 10.11 -7.03
C PHE A 148 9.43 9.21 -8.26
N ASP A 149 8.78 8.07 -8.27
CA ASP A 149 8.74 7.07 -9.33
C ASP A 149 7.42 6.27 -9.22
N LEU A 150 7.12 5.48 -10.24
CA LEU A 150 5.95 4.62 -10.26
C LEU A 150 6.23 3.26 -10.88
N VAL A 151 5.49 2.26 -10.43
CA VAL A 151 5.42 0.92 -11.05
C VAL A 151 3.96 0.48 -11.13
N VAL A 152 3.60 -0.18 -12.21
CA VAL A 152 2.29 -0.82 -12.43
C VAL A 152 2.35 -2.24 -11.89
N PHE A 153 1.48 -2.57 -10.93
CA PHE A 153 1.47 -3.90 -10.32
C PHE A 153 0.20 -4.71 -10.61
N GLU A 154 -0.86 -4.07 -11.08
CA GLU A 154 -2.11 -4.76 -11.45
C GLU A 154 -2.78 -4.13 -12.66
N VAL A 155 -3.44 -4.97 -13.46
CA VAL A 155 -4.23 -4.53 -14.61
C VAL A 155 -5.53 -5.30 -14.69
N GLY A 156 -6.60 -4.62 -15.05
CA GLY A 156 -7.93 -5.18 -15.20
C GLY A 156 -8.59 -4.71 -16.48
N PHE A 157 -9.52 -5.52 -16.97
CA PHE A 157 -10.33 -5.23 -18.14
C PHE A 157 -11.74 -5.78 -17.94
N GLY A 158 -12.76 -5.06 -18.43
CA GLY A 158 -14.16 -5.53 -18.34
C GLY A 158 -14.61 -5.86 -16.90
N ASP A 159 -14.28 -4.97 -15.95
CA ASP A 159 -14.70 -5.04 -14.54
C ASP A 159 -14.04 -6.18 -13.72
N ARG A 160 -12.94 -6.75 -14.21
CA ARG A 160 -12.22 -7.87 -13.60
C ARG A 160 -10.71 -7.63 -13.62
N TRP A 161 -10.01 -8.09 -12.58
CA TRP A 161 -8.55 -8.14 -12.61
C TRP A 161 -8.07 -9.25 -13.54
N THR A 162 -6.96 -9.01 -14.22
CA THR A 162 -6.29 -10.02 -15.04
C THR A 162 -5.33 -10.78 -14.13
N PRO A 163 -5.51 -12.08 -13.87
CA PRO A 163 -4.57 -12.83 -13.05
C PRO A 163 -3.21 -13.02 -13.77
N PRO A 164 -2.16 -13.41 -13.04
CA PRO A 164 -0.94 -13.90 -13.66
C PRO A 164 -1.15 -15.31 -14.27
N PRO A 165 -0.41 -15.66 -15.34
CA PRO A 165 0.63 -14.86 -15.99
C PRO A 165 0.11 -13.83 -17.01
N GLU A 166 -1.17 -13.86 -17.37
CA GLU A 166 -1.73 -13.10 -18.50
C GLU A 166 -1.50 -11.59 -18.34
N LYS A 167 -1.56 -11.08 -17.12
CA LYS A 167 -1.30 -9.65 -16.85
C LYS A 167 0.09 -9.19 -17.24
N TYR A 168 1.10 -10.06 -17.15
CA TYR A 168 2.47 -9.69 -17.49
C TYR A 168 2.59 -9.42 -18.99
N ALA A 169 1.96 -10.25 -19.83
CA ALA A 169 1.91 -10.03 -21.28
C ALA A 169 1.21 -8.71 -21.63
N VAL A 170 0.18 -8.31 -20.87
CA VAL A 170 -0.46 -7.00 -21.03
C VAL A 170 0.51 -5.88 -20.67
N MET A 171 1.15 -5.92 -19.50
CA MET A 171 2.09 -4.87 -19.06
C MET A 171 3.31 -4.76 -20.00
N GLU A 172 3.84 -5.89 -20.47
CA GLU A 172 4.92 -5.95 -21.45
C GLU A 172 4.52 -5.35 -22.80
N ARG A 173 3.29 -5.61 -23.27
CA ARG A 173 2.77 -5.04 -24.53
C ARG A 173 2.78 -3.51 -24.53
N PHE A 174 2.41 -2.89 -23.40
CA PHE A 174 2.45 -1.43 -23.25
C PHE A 174 3.83 -0.92 -22.81
N GLY A 175 4.74 -1.80 -22.43
CA GLY A 175 6.07 -1.46 -21.93
C GLY A 175 6.04 -0.58 -20.68
N VAL A 176 5.04 -0.75 -19.82
CA VAL A 176 4.94 -0.03 -18.53
C VAL A 176 5.95 -0.61 -17.53
N PRO A 177 6.52 0.22 -16.63
CA PRO A 177 7.36 -0.31 -15.56
C PRO A 177 6.50 -1.19 -14.65
N HIS A 178 6.95 -2.41 -14.36
CA HIS A 178 6.25 -3.32 -13.46
C HIS A 178 7.24 -4.03 -12.53
N PRO A 179 6.79 -4.49 -11.34
CA PRO A 179 7.62 -5.28 -10.44
C PRO A 179 8.22 -6.50 -11.14
N GLN A 180 9.41 -6.92 -10.68
CA GLN A 180 9.91 -8.24 -11.02
C GLN A 180 8.94 -9.30 -10.49
N ALA A 181 8.60 -10.27 -11.33
CA ALA A 181 7.77 -11.41 -10.96
C ALA A 181 8.60 -12.70 -10.99
N LEU A 182 8.45 -13.53 -9.95
CA LEU A 182 9.06 -14.86 -9.87
C LEU A 182 7.96 -15.90 -9.71
N LYS A 183 7.95 -16.90 -10.58
CA LYS A 183 7.13 -18.09 -10.38
C LYS A 183 7.69 -18.87 -9.18
N ILE A 184 6.82 -19.26 -8.25
CA ILE A 184 7.17 -20.13 -7.13
C ILE A 184 6.72 -21.55 -7.47
N ASP A 185 7.69 -22.47 -7.55
CA ASP A 185 7.41 -23.90 -7.62
C ASP A 185 7.38 -24.47 -6.20
N TYR A 186 6.24 -25.04 -5.80
CA TYR A 186 6.04 -25.58 -4.46
C TYR A 186 5.28 -26.91 -4.50
N ARG A 187 5.60 -27.81 -3.57
CA ARG A 187 4.96 -29.12 -3.42
C ARG A 187 3.79 -29.08 -2.45
N ASP A 188 3.89 -28.26 -1.40
CA ASP A 188 2.90 -28.12 -0.33
C ASP A 188 2.86 -26.69 0.20
N ALA A 189 1.87 -26.40 1.04
CA ALA A 189 1.68 -25.07 1.62
C ALA A 189 2.87 -24.59 2.45
N TYR A 190 3.56 -25.52 3.13
CA TYR A 190 4.70 -25.20 3.97
C TYR A 190 5.88 -24.72 3.12
N GLN A 191 6.18 -25.44 2.04
CA GLN A 191 7.20 -25.03 1.07
C GLN A 191 6.83 -23.69 0.41
N LEU A 192 5.56 -23.47 0.06
CA LEU A 192 5.12 -22.17 -0.48
C LEU A 192 5.43 -21.03 0.50
N LYS A 193 5.09 -21.21 1.79
CA LYS A 193 5.37 -20.23 2.84
C LYS A 193 6.86 -19.97 2.99
N GLU A 194 7.68 -21.01 3.08
CA GLU A 194 9.14 -20.85 3.23
C GLU A 194 9.77 -20.12 2.05
N GLU A 195 9.41 -20.49 0.81
CA GLU A 195 9.94 -19.84 -0.39
C GLU A 195 9.47 -18.38 -0.49
N ALA A 196 8.21 -18.11 -0.13
CA ALA A 196 7.67 -16.74 -0.07
C ALA A 196 8.44 -15.86 0.93
N GLU A 197 8.73 -16.38 2.13
CA GLU A 197 9.51 -15.67 3.14
C GLU A 197 10.95 -15.43 2.65
N LYS A 198 11.61 -16.43 2.08
CA LYS A 198 12.97 -16.28 1.51
C LYS A 198 13.02 -15.23 0.40
N ILE A 199 12.01 -15.19 -0.46
CA ILE A 199 11.90 -14.18 -1.52
C ILE A 199 11.68 -12.80 -0.91
N ALA A 200 10.76 -12.67 0.05
CA ALA A 200 10.46 -11.41 0.71
C ALA A 200 11.70 -10.80 1.38
N GLU A 201 12.58 -11.59 1.98
CA GLU A 201 13.82 -11.14 2.65
C GLU A 201 14.92 -10.63 1.71
N ARG A 202 14.78 -10.81 0.39
CA ARG A 202 15.80 -10.36 -0.57
C ARG A 202 16.01 -8.84 -0.49
N PRO A 203 17.25 -8.33 -0.54
CA PRO A 203 17.51 -6.89 -0.38
C PRO A 203 16.72 -6.00 -1.35
N ASP A 204 16.60 -6.41 -2.61
CA ASP A 204 15.90 -5.72 -3.69
C ASP A 204 14.37 -5.89 -3.67
N TRP A 205 13.82 -6.60 -2.69
CA TRP A 205 12.37 -6.79 -2.50
C TRP A 205 11.76 -5.80 -1.50
N PHE A 206 12.48 -4.70 -1.20
CA PHE A 206 11.99 -3.56 -0.40
C PHE A 206 11.24 -3.97 0.87
N GLU A 207 9.90 -3.80 0.91
CA GLU A 207 9.07 -4.14 2.08
C GLU A 207 8.75 -5.64 2.18
N GLY A 208 8.85 -6.39 1.08
CA GLY A 208 8.61 -7.83 1.02
C GLY A 208 8.09 -8.31 -0.33
N ALA A 209 7.23 -9.32 -0.32
CA ALA A 209 6.62 -9.92 -1.50
C ALA A 209 5.09 -9.81 -1.48
N VAL A 210 4.49 -9.66 -2.66
CA VAL A 210 3.05 -9.85 -2.89
C VAL A 210 2.88 -11.11 -3.73
N LEU A 211 2.13 -12.08 -3.21
CA LEU A 211 1.87 -13.34 -3.87
C LEU A 211 0.53 -13.27 -4.60
N LYS A 212 0.52 -13.75 -5.85
CA LYS A 212 -0.63 -13.69 -6.76
C LYS A 212 -0.79 -15.00 -7.52
N ALA A 213 -2.03 -15.41 -7.73
CA ALA A 213 -2.33 -16.59 -8.54
C ALA A 213 -3.74 -16.53 -9.18
N PRO A 214 -3.96 -17.22 -10.31
CA PRO A 214 -5.30 -17.50 -10.79
C PRO A 214 -5.96 -18.49 -9.83
N PHE A 215 -7.15 -18.15 -9.34
CA PHE A 215 -7.85 -18.92 -8.33
C PHE A 215 -9.36 -18.85 -8.52
N LYS A 216 -9.99 -20.01 -8.71
CA LYS A 216 -11.45 -20.13 -8.75
C LYS A 216 -11.93 -20.72 -7.43
N PRO A 217 -12.61 -19.95 -6.58
CA PRO A 217 -13.05 -20.48 -5.30
C PRO A 217 -14.14 -21.54 -5.50
N ALA A 218 -14.08 -22.62 -4.72
CA ALA A 218 -15.20 -23.52 -4.51
C ALA A 218 -16.36 -22.77 -3.81
N ARG A 219 -17.59 -23.30 -3.91
CA ARG A 219 -18.70 -22.77 -3.10
C ARG A 219 -18.34 -22.95 -1.61
N ASP A 220 -18.60 -21.93 -0.80
CA ASP A 220 -18.44 -21.91 0.66
C ASP A 220 -17.00 -21.76 1.23
N MET A 221 -16.10 -21.06 0.51
CA MET A 221 -14.76 -20.77 1.03
C MET A 221 -14.71 -19.60 2.04
N TYR A 222 -13.88 -19.77 3.07
CA TYR A 222 -13.58 -18.79 4.14
C TYR A 222 -12.35 -17.92 3.85
N ILE A 223 -12.09 -17.58 2.57
CA ILE A 223 -10.94 -16.75 2.15
C ILE A 223 -11.31 -15.68 1.13
N LYS A 224 -12.56 -15.19 1.18
CA LYS A 224 -13.11 -14.25 0.20
C LYS A 224 -12.36 -12.92 0.18
N GLU A 225 -11.76 -12.54 1.29
CA GLU A 225 -10.92 -11.36 1.45
C GLU A 225 -9.67 -11.41 0.56
N TYR A 226 -9.13 -12.60 0.27
CA TYR A 226 -7.96 -12.77 -0.58
C TYR A 226 -8.31 -12.88 -2.08
N VAL A 227 -9.56 -13.25 -2.40
CA VAL A 227 -10.01 -13.49 -3.78
C VAL A 227 -10.68 -12.24 -4.35
N LYS A 228 -10.04 -11.65 -5.37
CA LYS A 228 -10.51 -10.45 -6.07
C LYS A 228 -11.28 -10.83 -7.33
N THR A 229 -12.03 -9.86 -7.87
CA THR A 229 -12.78 -10.05 -9.13
C THR A 229 -11.85 -10.50 -10.24
N GLY A 230 -12.31 -11.40 -11.12
CA GLY A 230 -11.45 -11.99 -12.15
C GLY A 230 -10.68 -13.23 -11.72
N SER A 231 -11.03 -13.83 -10.58
CA SER A 231 -10.38 -15.05 -10.09
C SER A 231 -8.89 -14.85 -9.80
N LEU A 232 -8.55 -13.72 -9.17
CA LEU A 232 -7.21 -13.42 -8.70
C LEU A 232 -7.16 -13.62 -7.19
N ILE A 233 -6.29 -14.48 -6.68
CA ILE A 233 -5.94 -14.49 -5.26
C ILE A 233 -4.71 -13.64 -5.02
N VAL A 234 -4.69 -12.86 -3.93
CA VAL A 234 -3.59 -11.95 -3.59
C VAL A 234 -3.39 -11.83 -2.09
N PHE A 235 -2.14 -11.89 -1.63
CA PHE A 235 -1.75 -11.71 -0.24
C PHE A 235 -0.31 -11.20 -0.11
N LYS A 236 0.07 -10.60 1.03
CA LYS A 236 1.41 -10.03 1.25
C LYS A 236 2.22 -10.80 2.28
N VAL A 237 3.52 -10.90 2.04
CA VAL A 237 4.52 -11.36 3.01
C VAL A 237 5.52 -10.23 3.19
N LYS A 238 5.53 -9.61 4.38
CA LYS A 238 6.45 -8.51 4.71
C LYS A 238 7.78 -9.07 5.21
N LYS A 239 8.87 -8.34 4.97
CA LYS A 239 10.17 -8.61 5.61
C LYS A 239 10.03 -8.58 7.13
N LYS A 240 10.73 -9.48 7.80
CA LYS A 240 10.93 -9.44 9.24
C LYS A 240 11.83 -8.24 9.52
N LEU A 241 11.22 -7.13 9.96
CA LEU A 241 11.99 -6.02 10.50
C LEU A 241 12.71 -6.54 11.75
N GLU A 242 14.03 -6.76 11.66
CA GLU A 242 14.84 -6.91 12.86
C GLU A 242 14.61 -5.66 13.70
N GLU A 243 13.91 -5.80 14.83
CA GLU A 243 13.96 -4.78 15.87
C GLU A 243 15.41 -4.70 16.30
N LYS A 244 16.15 -3.73 15.74
CA LYS A 244 17.41 -3.28 16.33
C LYS A 244 17.06 -2.68 17.67
N VAL A 245 16.93 -3.54 18.68
CA VAL A 245 17.07 -3.18 20.08
C VAL A 245 18.48 -2.64 20.19
N LYS A 246 18.63 -1.32 19.99
CA LYS A 246 19.82 -0.63 20.46
C LYS A 246 19.77 -0.80 21.97
N GLU A 247 20.55 -1.73 22.49
CA GLU A 247 20.98 -1.78 23.89
C GLU A 247 21.64 -0.44 24.22
N LYS A 248 20.83 0.57 24.52
CA LYS A 248 21.28 1.78 25.17
C LYS A 248 21.22 1.50 26.66
N ALA A 249 22.41 1.48 27.25
CA ALA A 249 22.74 1.42 28.66
C ALA A 249 21.57 1.69 29.62
N GLU A 250 21.41 0.76 30.57
CA GLU A 250 20.44 0.76 31.65
C GLU A 250 20.19 2.14 32.28
N PRO A 251 18.92 2.56 32.41
CA PRO A 251 18.47 3.38 33.51
C PRO A 251 17.64 2.51 34.46
N LYS A 252 18.23 2.25 35.63
CA LYS A 252 17.64 1.81 36.91
C LYS A 252 16.16 1.42 36.90
N MET A 253 15.96 0.11 37.13
CA MET A 253 14.81 -0.57 37.76
C MET A 253 13.55 0.30 37.97
N LYS A 254 12.62 0.21 37.02
CA LYS A 254 11.18 0.31 37.31
C LYS A 254 10.58 -1.08 37.15
N LYS A 255 9.83 -1.50 38.18
CA LYS A 255 9.09 -2.77 38.28
C LYS A 255 8.69 -3.31 36.92
N GLU A 256 9.22 -4.48 36.56
CA GLU A 256 8.70 -5.28 35.46
C GLU A 256 7.24 -5.66 35.80
N GLU A 257 6.30 -4.88 35.28
CA GLU A 257 4.98 -5.41 34.99
C GLU A 257 5.21 -6.58 34.03
N LYS A 258 4.79 -7.78 34.45
CA LYS A 258 4.74 -8.97 33.59
C LYS A 258 4.02 -8.59 32.31
N ARG A 259 4.77 -8.28 31.25
CA ARG A 259 4.23 -8.07 29.91
C ARG A 259 3.73 -9.43 29.46
N THR A 260 2.42 -9.62 29.51
CA THR A 260 1.76 -10.70 28.79
C THR A 260 2.26 -10.62 27.34
N PRO A 261 2.73 -11.73 26.72
CA PRO A 261 3.12 -11.70 25.33
C PRO A 261 1.95 -11.13 24.51
N MET A 262 2.22 -10.07 23.74
CA MET A 262 1.20 -9.44 22.91
C MET A 262 0.76 -10.45 21.85
N SER A 263 -0.55 -10.59 21.64
CA SER A 263 -1.08 -11.50 20.62
C SER A 263 -0.62 -11.08 19.23
N GLU A 264 -0.52 -12.04 18.30
CA GLU A 264 -0.14 -11.77 16.91
C GLU A 264 -1.10 -10.76 16.25
N VAL A 265 -2.41 -10.87 16.53
CA VAL A 265 -3.43 -9.95 16.01
C VAL A 265 -3.21 -8.51 16.52
N TYR A 266 -2.75 -8.35 17.76
CA TYR A 266 -2.37 -7.04 18.29
C TYR A 266 -1.20 -6.42 17.51
N LEU A 267 -0.18 -7.24 17.22
CA LEU A 267 1.00 -6.81 16.46
C LEU A 267 0.64 -6.46 15.02
N GLU A 268 -0.22 -7.25 14.37
CA GLU A 268 -0.77 -6.98 13.04
C GLU A 268 -1.50 -5.62 13.02
N LEU A 269 -2.42 -5.38 13.96
CA LEU A 269 -3.17 -4.13 14.05
C LEU A 269 -2.27 -2.92 14.34
N LYS A 270 -1.26 -3.08 15.21
CA LYS A 270 -0.27 -2.03 15.47
C LYS A 270 0.56 -1.71 14.23
N SER A 271 0.92 -2.72 13.44
CA SER A 271 1.67 -2.55 12.19
C SER A 271 0.87 -1.74 11.16
N GLU A 272 -0.41 -2.08 10.95
CA GLU A 272 -1.27 -1.33 10.02
C GLU A 272 -1.56 0.09 10.54
N ALA A 273 -1.72 0.27 11.85
CA ALA A 273 -1.85 1.61 12.44
C ALA A 273 -0.60 2.48 12.25
N LEU A 274 0.61 1.90 12.34
CA LEU A 274 1.86 2.60 12.04
C LEU A 274 1.94 3.00 10.56
N ASN A 275 1.49 2.13 9.67
CA ASN A 275 1.45 2.40 8.23
C ASN A 275 0.49 3.57 7.93
N GLU A 276 -0.72 3.56 8.49
CA GLU A 276 -1.68 4.67 8.34
C GLU A 276 -1.16 5.98 8.94
N ALA A 277 -0.50 5.94 10.11
CA ALA A 277 0.14 7.11 10.68
C ALA A 277 1.27 7.67 9.78
N ALA A 278 2.05 6.79 9.15
CA ALA A 278 3.08 7.19 8.19
C ALA A 278 2.46 7.85 6.95
N LYS A 279 1.39 7.29 6.38
CA LYS A 279 0.66 7.90 5.25
C LYS A 279 0.12 9.29 5.60
N ILE A 280 -0.48 9.45 6.78
CA ILE A 280 -0.95 10.77 7.26
C ILE A 280 0.22 11.75 7.39
N THR A 281 1.38 11.28 7.86
CA THR A 281 2.59 12.11 7.95
C THR A 281 3.03 12.61 6.56
N MET A 282 2.97 11.75 5.54
CA MET A 282 3.28 12.13 4.17
C MET A 282 2.27 13.14 3.59
N GLU A 283 0.98 12.93 3.86
CA GLU A 283 -0.10 13.77 3.34
C GLU A 283 -0.17 15.17 4.00
N GLN A 284 -0.08 15.21 5.34
CA GLN A 284 -0.34 16.40 6.14
C GLN A 284 0.95 17.05 6.70
N GLY A 285 2.08 16.36 6.60
CA GLY A 285 3.38 16.80 7.08
C GLY A 285 3.67 16.43 8.54
N GLU A 286 4.96 16.43 8.90
CA GLU A 286 5.41 16.06 10.24
C GLU A 286 4.88 16.97 11.34
N GLU A 287 4.78 18.28 11.10
CA GLU A 287 4.27 19.25 12.07
C GLU A 287 2.84 18.92 12.50
N TYR A 288 1.98 18.55 11.53
CA TYR A 288 0.60 18.15 11.80
C TYR A 288 0.53 16.92 12.72
N VAL A 289 1.38 15.92 12.46
CA VAL A 289 1.43 14.68 13.25
C VAL A 289 2.05 14.91 14.63
N ARG A 290 3.07 15.78 14.74
CA ARG A 290 3.71 16.14 16.02
C ARG A 290 2.79 16.96 16.93
N ASP A 291 1.86 17.74 16.38
CA ASP A 291 0.93 18.56 17.18
C ASP A 291 -0.04 17.68 17.99
N MET A 292 0.04 17.80 19.32
CA MET A 292 -0.79 17.03 20.26
C MET A 292 -2.29 17.32 20.10
N ARG A 293 -2.68 18.49 19.60
CA ARG A 293 -4.09 18.86 19.35
C ARG A 293 -4.72 18.00 18.26
N ASN A 294 -3.91 17.48 17.34
CA ASN A 294 -4.38 16.63 16.25
C ASN A 294 -4.49 15.14 16.63
N THR A 295 -4.12 14.76 17.87
CA THR A 295 -4.11 13.36 18.31
C THR A 295 -5.47 12.67 18.12
N GLY A 296 -6.55 13.27 18.62
CA GLY A 296 -7.90 12.71 18.49
C GLY A 296 -8.31 12.52 17.03
N PRO A 297 -8.30 13.57 16.20
CA PRO A 297 -8.60 13.47 14.77
C PRO A 297 -7.77 12.43 14.01
N ILE A 298 -6.47 12.32 14.30
CA ILE A 298 -5.60 11.32 13.67
C ILE A 298 -6.00 9.90 14.09
N ILE A 299 -6.25 9.66 15.38
CA ILE A 299 -6.71 8.35 15.87
C ILE A 299 -8.02 7.95 15.20
N GLU A 300 -9.02 8.84 15.16
CA GLU A 300 -10.31 8.55 14.50
C GLU A 300 -10.11 8.19 13.03
N ARG A 301 -9.26 8.95 12.34
CA ARG A 301 -8.96 8.73 10.93
C ARG A 301 -8.32 7.36 10.70
N ILE A 302 -7.33 6.98 11.51
CA ILE A 302 -6.66 5.67 11.41
C ILE A 302 -7.62 4.54 11.77
N VAL A 303 -8.37 4.66 12.86
CA VAL A 303 -9.36 3.65 13.28
C VAL A 303 -10.37 3.41 12.17
N LYS A 304 -10.94 4.49 11.62
CA LYS A 304 -11.87 4.40 10.48
C LYS A 304 -11.22 3.72 9.28
N GLY A 305 -10.01 4.14 8.90
CA GLY A 305 -9.26 3.55 7.79
C GLY A 305 -9.02 2.05 7.96
N ILE A 306 -8.61 1.61 9.15
CA ILE A 306 -8.41 0.17 9.45
C ILE A 306 -9.73 -0.58 9.39
N CYS A 307 -10.81 -0.06 9.99
CA CYS A 307 -12.12 -0.73 9.95
C CYS A 307 -12.67 -0.88 8.53
N GLU A 308 -12.43 0.11 7.66
CA GLU A 308 -12.88 0.08 6.27
C GLU A 308 -12.00 -0.80 5.37
N ALA A 309 -10.68 -0.77 5.57
CA ALA A 309 -9.72 -1.50 4.75
C ALA A 309 -9.48 -2.95 5.20
N HIS A 310 -9.63 -3.25 6.50
CA HIS A 310 -9.31 -4.53 7.13
C HIS A 310 -10.41 -5.03 8.10
N PRO A 311 -11.65 -5.22 7.63
CA PRO A 311 -12.75 -5.65 8.51
C PRO A 311 -12.45 -6.98 9.22
N GLU A 312 -11.85 -7.96 8.53
CA GLU A 312 -11.49 -9.27 9.09
C GLU A 312 -10.45 -9.19 10.22
N LEU A 313 -9.47 -8.28 10.10
CA LEU A 313 -8.49 -8.03 11.17
C LEU A 313 -9.19 -7.49 12.42
N VAL A 314 -10.15 -6.59 12.25
CA VAL A 314 -10.97 -6.05 13.33
C VAL A 314 -11.85 -7.13 13.97
N GLU A 315 -12.42 -8.02 13.16
CA GLU A 315 -13.21 -9.15 13.66
C GLU A 315 -12.36 -10.14 14.46
N ARG A 316 -11.18 -10.53 13.94
CA ARG A 316 -10.21 -11.36 14.68
C ARG A 316 -9.80 -10.72 16.00
N PHE A 317 -9.54 -9.41 16.00
CA PHE A 317 -9.18 -8.67 17.21
C PHE A 317 -10.32 -8.70 18.24
N LYS A 318 -11.57 -8.49 17.80
CA LYS A 318 -12.74 -8.60 18.68
C LYS A 318 -12.98 -10.04 19.18
N ALA A 319 -12.69 -11.04 18.37
CA ALA A 319 -12.81 -12.45 18.74
C ALA A 319 -11.83 -12.88 19.85
N GLU A 320 -10.66 -12.21 19.96
CA GLU A 320 -9.73 -12.37 21.10
C GLU A 320 -10.20 -11.67 22.38
N GLY A 321 -11.39 -11.04 22.37
CA GLY A 321 -11.98 -10.37 23.53
C GLY A 321 -11.65 -8.88 23.64
N PHE A 322 -10.99 -8.29 22.64
CA PHE A 322 -10.69 -6.86 22.63
C PHE A 322 -11.87 -6.01 22.15
N THR A 323 -11.94 -4.79 22.66
CA THR A 323 -13.02 -3.84 22.38
C THR A 323 -12.59 -2.74 21.40
N GLU A 324 -13.52 -1.91 20.94
CA GLU A 324 -13.18 -0.71 20.15
C GLU A 324 -12.29 0.28 20.92
N ARG A 325 -12.41 0.31 22.25
CA ARG A 325 -11.51 1.08 23.11
C ARG A 325 -10.08 0.58 23.00
N ASP A 326 -9.88 -0.73 22.88
CA ASP A 326 -8.56 -1.34 22.73
C ASP A 326 -7.97 -1.06 21.35
N ILE A 327 -8.78 -1.10 20.28
CA ILE A 327 -8.33 -0.66 18.93
C ILE A 327 -7.80 0.77 18.98
N ARG A 328 -8.56 1.69 19.59
CA ARG A 328 -8.14 3.10 19.76
C ARG A 328 -6.86 3.21 20.58
N LYS A 329 -6.68 2.36 21.59
CA LYS A 329 -5.45 2.31 22.39
C LYS A 329 -4.25 1.88 21.55
N VAL A 330 -4.38 0.80 20.76
CA VAL A 330 -3.31 0.32 19.87
C VAL A 330 -2.94 1.39 18.85
N VAL A 331 -3.93 2.03 18.22
CA VAL A 331 -3.72 3.14 17.28
C VAL A 331 -3.03 4.33 17.97
N GLY A 332 -3.43 4.66 19.21
CA GLY A 332 -2.77 5.68 20.01
C GLY A 332 -1.30 5.35 20.30
N GLU A 333 -0.99 4.10 20.65
CA GLU A 333 0.38 3.64 20.85
C GLU A 333 1.20 3.73 19.56
N ALA A 334 0.64 3.29 18.43
CA ALA A 334 1.28 3.41 17.11
C ALA A 334 1.58 4.87 16.75
N LEU A 335 0.63 5.78 16.98
CA LEU A 335 0.83 7.22 16.74
C LEU A 335 1.93 7.80 17.62
N MET A 336 2.01 7.40 18.89
CA MET A 336 3.09 7.83 19.77
C MET A 336 4.46 7.29 19.33
N ASP A 337 4.52 6.06 18.84
CA ASP A 337 5.74 5.47 18.30
C ASP A 337 6.16 6.17 16.99
N ALA A 338 5.20 6.54 16.12
CA ALA A 338 5.46 7.37 14.94
C ALA A 338 6.05 8.74 15.33
N ARG A 339 5.48 9.43 16.33
CA ARG A 339 6.01 10.71 16.84
C ARG A 339 7.44 10.59 17.37
N LYS A 340 7.75 9.54 18.12
CA LYS A 340 9.12 9.28 18.61
C LYS A 340 10.11 9.06 17.46
N LYS A 341 9.69 8.36 16.41
CA LYS A 341 10.51 8.16 15.20
C LYS A 341 10.79 9.49 14.51
N LEU A 342 9.80 10.38 14.38
CA LEU A 342 10.00 11.71 13.80
C LEU A 342 10.95 12.56 14.64
N ALA A 343 10.79 12.56 15.97
CA ALA A 343 11.65 13.32 16.88
C ALA A 343 13.12 12.87 16.90
N SER A 344 13.42 11.64 16.48
CA SER A 344 14.79 11.11 16.41
C SER A 344 15.48 11.33 15.06
N GLN A 345 14.78 11.94 14.09
CA GLN A 345 15.31 12.29 12.75
C GLN A 345 15.64 13.79 12.60
N THR A 346 15.22 14.61 13.57
CA THR A 346 15.70 15.99 13.80
C THR A 346 16.91 15.98 14.73
#